data_AF-A0A537JPG6-F1
#
_entry.id   AF-A0A537JPG6-F1
#
_cell.length_a   1.000
_cell.length_b   1.000
_cell.length_c   1.000
_cell.angle_alpha   90.00
_cell.angle_beta   90.00
_cell.angle_gamma   90.00
#
_symmetry.space_group_name_H-M   'P 1'
#
loop_
_entity.id
_entity.type
_entity.pdbx_description
1 polymer ?
#
loop_
_entity_poly.entity_id
_entity_poly.type
_entity_poly.pdbx_seq_one_letter_code
_entity_poly.pdbx_strand_id
1 'polypeptide(L)'
;MSADPRIHPDNWFTYGRENVPEPPRRLRAGEVTVLFDGADLRRAVLGGTEIVRRVYTAIRDVNWDTVLPARSAYAVEIGDREFRISYRALHRKEELDLAAEITIEGRSDGTLRFAFDGTANSDFPYCRIGICTLHPPTAAGRGYRAESPDGAVEGELPLLVGPQWIRDGKLHALFAPYRRLTIAMPGGLDVEFAFEGDLFEMEDQRNWTDASFKTYS
;
A
#
# COMPACT_ATOMS: atom_id res chain seq x y z
N MET A 1 -9.21 32.57 13.94
CA MET A 1 -7.77 32.62 13.64
C MET A 1 -7.14 31.51 14.47
N SER A 2 -6.79 30.37 13.91
CA SER A 2 -5.60 30.16 13.09
C SER A 2 -5.91 29.23 11.91
N ALA A 3 -5.65 29.72 10.70
CA ALA A 3 -5.66 28.92 9.48
C ALA A 3 -4.37 28.09 9.45
N ASP A 4 -4.46 26.80 9.75
CA ASP A 4 -3.39 25.84 9.44
C ASP A 4 -3.29 25.78 7.90
N PRO A 5 -2.10 25.98 7.29
CA PRO A 5 -2.03 26.38 5.89
C PRO A 5 -2.41 25.19 5.02
N ARG A 6 -3.45 25.41 4.21
CA ARG A 6 -3.82 24.52 3.11
C ARG A 6 -2.75 24.65 2.01
N ILE A 7 -1.72 23.80 2.13
CA ILE A 7 -0.79 23.27 1.11
C ILE A 7 0.11 24.25 0.30
N HIS A 8 1.45 24.04 0.34
CA HIS A 8 2.50 24.40 -0.66
C HIS A 8 3.86 23.77 -0.21
N PRO A 9 4.92 23.51 -1.04
CA PRO A 9 5.33 24.21 -2.27
C PRO A 9 5.60 23.41 -3.57
N ASP A 10 5.50 22.07 -3.58
CA ASP A 10 5.81 21.24 -4.77
C ASP A 10 4.58 20.54 -5.35
N ASN A 11 3.41 21.19 -5.28
CA ASN A 11 2.14 20.61 -5.72
C ASN A 11 1.98 20.69 -7.24
N TRP A 12 1.73 19.54 -7.85
CA TRP A 12 1.08 19.44 -9.16
C TRP A 12 -0.23 18.70 -8.97
N PHE A 13 -1.33 19.34 -9.36
CA PHE A 13 -2.63 18.71 -9.48
C PHE A 13 -3.02 18.66 -10.96
N THR A 14 -2.72 17.54 -11.61
CA THR A 14 -3.23 17.25 -12.95
C THR A 14 -4.23 16.12 -12.83
N TYR A 15 -5.51 16.42 -13.02
CA TYR A 15 -6.58 15.42 -12.99
C TYR A 15 -6.97 15.07 -14.43
N GLY A 16 -6.84 13.81 -14.81
CA GLY A 16 -7.46 13.25 -16.03
C GLY A 16 -8.90 12.80 -15.78
N ARG A 17 -9.64 13.48 -14.89
CA ARG A 17 -10.98 13.11 -14.44
C ARG A 17 -11.87 14.34 -14.39
N GLU A 18 -13.15 14.16 -14.68
CA GLU A 18 -14.13 15.25 -14.72
C GLU A 18 -14.33 15.96 -13.38
N ASN A 19 -14.12 15.25 -12.26
CA ASN A 19 -14.35 15.77 -10.92
C ASN A 19 -13.06 15.99 -10.14
N VAL A 20 -13.00 17.12 -9.42
CA VAL A 20 -11.91 17.44 -8.49
C VAL A 20 -11.95 16.44 -7.33
N PRO A 21 -10.86 15.70 -7.05
CA PRO A 21 -10.81 14.80 -5.91
C PRO A 21 -10.82 15.58 -4.59
N GLU A 22 -11.35 14.96 -3.53
CA GLU A 22 -11.22 15.50 -2.19
C GLU A 22 -9.73 15.63 -1.82
N PRO A 23 -9.31 16.74 -1.20
CA PRO A 23 -7.92 16.90 -0.82
C PRO A 23 -7.54 15.87 0.26
N PRO A 24 -6.34 15.27 0.18
CA PRO A 24 -5.92 14.28 1.16
C PRO A 24 -5.79 14.88 2.55
N ARG A 25 -6.11 14.08 3.58
CA ARG A 25 -5.98 14.46 4.99
C ARG A 25 -4.64 14.00 5.54
N ARG A 26 -3.86 14.92 6.11
CA ARG A 26 -2.62 14.56 6.82
C ARG A 26 -2.93 14.02 8.22
N LEU A 27 -2.34 12.87 8.56
CA LEU A 27 -2.48 12.16 9.83
C LEU A 27 -1.10 11.87 10.44
N ARG A 28 -1.08 11.48 11.72
CA ARG A 28 0.14 11.16 12.47
C ARG A 28 0.03 9.82 13.20
N ALA A 29 1.07 9.00 13.08
CA ALA A 29 1.34 7.84 13.91
C ALA A 29 2.69 8.09 14.59
N GLY A 30 2.68 8.57 15.84
CA GLY A 30 3.90 9.05 16.50
C GLY A 30 4.60 10.14 15.68
N GLU A 31 5.86 9.86 15.28
CA GLU A 31 6.66 10.73 14.42
C GLU A 31 6.41 10.53 12.91
N VAL A 32 5.70 9.47 12.53
CA VAL A 32 5.35 9.20 11.14
C VAL A 32 4.18 10.10 10.74
N THR A 33 4.37 10.85 9.66
CA THR A 33 3.28 11.58 9.00
C THR A 33 2.81 10.79 7.79
N VAL A 34 1.51 10.78 7.51
CA VAL A 34 0.93 10.05 6.37
C VAL A 34 -0.26 10.82 5.81
N LEU A 35 -0.54 10.65 4.52
CA LEU A 35 -1.72 11.20 3.87
C LEU A 35 -2.78 10.10 3.75
N PHE A 36 -3.99 10.38 4.21
CA PHE A 36 -5.19 9.60 3.91
C PHE A 36 -5.90 10.23 2.72
N ASP A 37 -5.95 9.50 1.60
CA ASP A 37 -6.45 9.98 0.30
C ASP A 37 -7.51 9.03 -0.25
N GLY A 38 -8.78 9.42 -0.14
CA GLY A 38 -9.92 8.56 -0.43
C GLY A 38 -9.97 7.38 0.53
N ALA A 39 -9.30 6.28 0.18
CA ALA A 39 -9.22 5.05 0.96
C ALA A 39 -7.77 4.55 1.14
N ASP A 40 -6.81 5.28 0.60
CA ASP A 40 -5.41 4.90 0.59
C ASP A 40 -4.63 5.63 1.69
N LEU A 41 -3.61 4.97 2.23
CA LEU A 41 -2.50 5.68 2.85
C LEU A 41 -1.49 6.03 1.78
N ARG A 42 -0.95 7.25 1.79
CA ARG A 42 0.05 7.74 0.82
C ARG A 42 1.14 8.51 1.52
N ARG A 43 2.36 8.44 0.96
CA ARG A 43 3.52 9.26 1.38
C ARG A 43 3.72 9.23 2.90
N ALA A 44 3.85 8.03 3.47
CA ALA A 44 4.28 7.92 4.86
C ALA A 44 5.73 8.38 4.97
N VAL A 45 6.00 9.33 5.86
CA VAL A 45 7.29 10.01 6.01
C VAL A 45 7.71 10.01 7.48
N LEU A 46 8.96 9.63 7.74
CA LEU A 46 9.62 9.70 9.03
C LEU A 46 10.92 10.50 8.89
N GLY A 47 11.08 11.57 9.68
CA GLY A 47 12.30 12.38 9.66
C GLY A 47 12.67 12.98 8.29
N GLY A 48 11.67 13.19 7.41
CA GLY A 48 11.88 13.67 6.03
C GLY A 48 12.15 12.56 4.99
N THR A 49 12.37 11.32 5.43
CA THR A 49 12.49 10.15 4.54
C THR A 49 11.11 9.56 4.26
N GLU A 50 10.73 9.44 2.99
CA GLU A 50 9.56 8.65 2.59
C GLU A 50 9.83 7.17 2.82
N ILE A 51 8.99 6.53 3.63
CA ILE A 51 9.12 5.12 4.03
C ILE A 51 8.11 4.22 3.34
N VAL A 52 6.93 4.76 3.00
CA VAL A 52 5.89 4.06 2.24
C VAL A 52 5.27 5.04 1.25
N ARG A 53 5.24 4.65 -0.03
CA ARG A 53 4.61 5.45 -1.09
C ARG A 53 3.09 5.35 -1.01
N ARG A 54 2.55 4.15 -0.86
CA ARG A 54 1.10 3.90 -0.79
C ARG A 54 0.76 2.58 -0.10
N VAL A 55 -0.33 2.51 0.62
CA VAL A 55 -1.00 1.26 1.04
C VAL A 55 -2.45 1.32 0.61
N TYR A 56 -2.92 0.30 -0.11
CA TYR A 56 -4.27 0.27 -0.68
C TYR A 56 -4.75 -1.16 -0.92
N THR A 57 -6.04 -1.33 -1.19
CA THR A 57 -6.62 -2.61 -1.59
C THR A 57 -6.81 -2.67 -3.10
N ALA A 58 -6.57 -3.85 -3.68
CA ALA A 58 -6.74 -4.09 -5.11
C ALA A 58 -7.60 -5.34 -5.33
N ILE A 59 -8.78 -5.13 -5.90
CA ILE A 59 -9.69 -6.20 -6.32
C ILE A 59 -9.71 -6.19 -7.84
N ARG A 60 -9.33 -7.32 -8.45
CA ARG A 60 -9.20 -7.49 -9.90
C ARG A 60 -10.05 -8.66 -10.37
N ASP A 61 -10.91 -8.40 -11.35
CA ASP A 61 -11.65 -9.47 -12.04
C ASP A 61 -10.73 -10.26 -12.98
N VAL A 62 -11.31 -11.24 -13.69
CA VAL A 62 -10.59 -12.10 -14.65
C VAL A 62 -9.98 -11.37 -15.84
N ASN A 63 -10.43 -10.14 -16.11
CA ASN A 63 -9.91 -9.28 -17.17
C ASN A 63 -8.86 -8.29 -16.65
N TRP A 64 -8.43 -8.44 -15.39
CA TRP A 64 -7.53 -7.52 -14.69
C TRP A 64 -8.10 -6.10 -14.49
N ASP A 65 -9.40 -5.88 -14.65
CA ASP A 65 -10.01 -4.58 -14.34
C ASP A 65 -10.05 -4.34 -12.84
N THR A 66 -9.89 -3.08 -12.41
CA THR A 66 -10.12 -2.74 -11.00
C THR A 66 -11.61 -2.66 -10.72
N VAL A 67 -12.11 -3.53 -9.84
CA VAL A 67 -13.48 -3.44 -9.35
C VAL A 67 -13.53 -2.42 -8.20
N LEU A 68 -13.97 -1.21 -8.49
CA LEU A 68 -14.05 -0.14 -7.49
C LEU A 68 -15.22 -0.41 -6.51
N PRO A 69 -15.03 -0.15 -5.20
CA PRO A 69 -16.09 -0.39 -4.22
C PRO A 69 -17.07 0.77 -4.14
N ALA A 70 -18.34 0.44 -3.86
CA ALA A 70 -19.21 1.34 -3.11
C ALA A 70 -18.74 1.35 -1.65
N ARG A 71 -18.54 2.53 -1.07
CA ARG A 71 -18.02 2.69 0.30
C ARG A 71 -19.06 3.28 1.23
N SER A 72 -19.08 2.82 2.48
CA SER A 72 -19.79 3.51 3.56
C SER A 72 -19.09 4.83 3.91
N ALA A 73 -19.75 5.65 4.74
CA ALA A 73 -19.05 6.72 5.44
C ALA A 73 -17.92 6.14 6.33
N TYR A 74 -16.87 6.94 6.53
CA TYR A 74 -15.76 6.61 7.41
C TYR A 74 -16.13 6.87 8.87
N ALA A 75 -15.91 5.89 9.75
CA ALA A 75 -15.77 6.14 11.18
C ALA A 75 -14.33 6.58 11.44
N VAL A 76 -14.14 7.78 12.01
CA VAL A 76 -12.82 8.41 12.12
C VAL A 76 -12.59 8.91 13.55
N GLU A 77 -11.52 8.42 14.15
CA GLU A 77 -10.99 8.84 15.45
C GLU A 77 -9.56 9.35 15.23
N ILE A 78 -9.30 10.61 15.55
CA ILE A 78 -7.99 11.23 15.33
C ILE A 78 -7.57 11.96 16.58
N GLY A 79 -6.44 11.54 17.15
CA GLY A 79 -5.71 12.24 18.19
C GLY A 79 -4.50 12.96 17.61
N ASP A 80 -3.65 13.50 18.50
CA ASP A 80 -2.48 14.28 18.10
C ASP A 80 -1.38 13.43 17.43
N ARG A 81 -1.26 12.16 17.84
CA ARG A 81 -0.19 11.23 17.44
C ARG A 81 -0.70 9.84 17.09
N GLU A 82 -2.00 9.67 16.99
CA GLU A 82 -2.63 8.39 16.66
C GLU A 82 -3.94 8.63 15.92
N PHE A 83 -4.38 7.62 15.18
CA PHE A 83 -5.68 7.65 14.51
C PHE A 83 -6.20 6.24 14.28
N ARG A 84 -7.51 6.15 14.12
CA ARG A 84 -8.22 4.96 13.66
C ARG A 84 -9.29 5.38 12.66
N ILE A 85 -9.30 4.71 11.52
CA ILE A 85 -10.30 4.89 10.46
C ILE A 85 -10.85 3.52 10.11
N SER A 86 -12.17 3.38 10.07
CA SER A 86 -12.81 2.17 9.57
C SER A 86 -13.98 2.47 8.64
N TYR A 87 -14.22 1.56 7.70
CA TYR A 87 -15.33 1.64 6.75
C TYR A 87 -15.63 0.28 6.13
N ARG A 88 -16.81 0.18 5.53
CA ARG A 88 -17.22 -0.98 4.73
C ARG A 88 -17.09 -0.66 3.25
N ALA A 89 -16.62 -1.64 2.50
CA ALA A 89 -16.48 -1.59 1.05
C ALA A 89 -17.26 -2.75 0.44
N LEU A 90 -17.99 -2.48 -0.65
CA LEU A 90 -18.72 -3.48 -1.40
C LEU A 90 -18.27 -3.43 -2.85
N HIS A 91 -17.58 -4.47 -3.28
CA HIS A 91 -17.09 -4.63 -4.65
C HIS A 91 -18.08 -5.52 -5.40
N ARG A 92 -18.70 -4.97 -6.45
CA ARG A 92 -19.65 -5.69 -7.30
C ARG A 92 -19.40 -5.44 -8.77
N LYS A 93 -19.24 -6.52 -9.54
CA LYS A 93 -19.20 -6.51 -11.01
C LYS A 93 -19.55 -7.91 -11.50
N GLU A 94 -20.60 -8.03 -12.30
CA GLU A 94 -21.09 -9.33 -12.80
C GLU A 94 -21.34 -10.31 -11.64
N GLU A 95 -20.69 -11.47 -11.62
CA GLU A 95 -20.78 -12.49 -10.56
C GLU A 95 -19.94 -12.20 -9.31
N LEU A 96 -18.97 -11.27 -9.40
CA LEU A 96 -18.14 -10.86 -8.27
C LEU A 96 -18.98 -10.05 -7.28
N ASP A 97 -19.15 -10.59 -6.07
CA ASP A 97 -19.77 -9.91 -4.92
C ASP A 97 -18.91 -10.11 -3.67
N LEU A 98 -18.12 -9.10 -3.33
CA LEU A 98 -17.21 -9.11 -2.18
C LEU A 98 -17.52 -7.93 -1.26
N ALA A 99 -17.93 -8.25 -0.03
CA ALA A 99 -18.00 -7.28 1.06
C ALA A 99 -16.69 -7.29 1.83
N ALA A 100 -16.22 -6.12 2.27
CA ALA A 100 -15.03 -6.00 3.10
C ALA A 100 -15.19 -4.96 4.20
N GLU A 101 -14.63 -5.24 5.37
CA GLU A 101 -14.40 -4.27 6.44
C GLU A 101 -12.92 -3.87 6.44
N ILE A 102 -12.67 -2.57 6.33
CA ILE A 102 -11.32 -2.01 6.31
C ILE A 102 -11.08 -1.27 7.61
N THR A 103 -9.93 -1.53 8.23
CA THR A 103 -9.46 -0.79 9.41
C THR A 103 -8.05 -0.28 9.15
N ILE A 104 -7.84 1.01 9.34
CA ILE A 104 -6.57 1.70 9.16
C ILE A 104 -6.22 2.40 10.47
N GLU A 105 -5.04 2.13 11.00
CA GLU A 105 -4.60 2.65 12.29
C GLU A 105 -3.21 3.25 12.18
N GLY A 106 -3.01 4.36 12.88
CA GLY A 106 -1.70 4.90 13.20
C GLY A 106 -1.56 4.97 14.70
N ARG A 107 -0.50 4.39 15.25
CA ARG A 107 -0.26 4.34 16.71
C ARG A 107 0.80 5.35 17.11
N SER A 108 0.78 5.75 18.38
CA SER A 108 1.71 6.74 18.94
C SER A 108 3.19 6.33 18.89
N ASP A 109 3.46 5.04 18.72
CA ASP A 109 4.81 4.46 18.59
C ASP A 109 5.38 4.51 17.16
N GLY A 110 4.61 4.98 16.17
CA GLY A 110 5.03 5.01 14.76
C GLY A 110 4.45 3.88 13.90
N THR A 111 3.74 2.92 14.49
CA THR A 111 3.16 1.79 13.75
C THR A 111 1.99 2.25 12.88
N LEU A 112 2.02 1.87 11.61
CA LEU A 112 0.87 1.93 10.70
C LEU A 112 0.32 0.52 10.49
N ARG A 113 -0.99 0.32 10.68
CA ARG A 113 -1.67 -0.95 10.42
C ARG A 113 -2.77 -0.73 9.39
N PHE A 114 -2.84 -1.61 8.40
CA PHE A 114 -3.91 -1.65 7.41
C PHE A 114 -4.47 -3.07 7.39
N ALA A 115 -5.74 -3.23 7.73
CA ALA A 115 -6.43 -4.52 7.78
C ALA A 115 -7.57 -4.54 6.77
N PHE A 116 -7.67 -5.67 6.06
CA PHE A 116 -8.71 -5.99 5.09
C PHE A 116 -9.35 -7.31 5.52
N ASP A 117 -10.61 -7.26 5.94
CA ASP A 117 -11.40 -8.45 6.27
C ASP A 117 -12.51 -8.60 5.23
N GLY A 118 -12.38 -9.59 4.34
CA GLY A 118 -13.23 -9.78 3.18
C GLY A 118 -14.11 -11.02 3.28
N THR A 119 -15.37 -10.89 2.89
CA THR A 119 -16.34 -11.98 2.76
C THR A 119 -16.90 -12.01 1.34
N ALA A 120 -16.67 -13.11 0.64
CA ALA A 120 -17.32 -13.39 -0.64
C ALA A 120 -18.79 -13.77 -0.38
N ASN A 121 -19.73 -13.06 -1.01
CA ASN A 121 -21.17 -13.31 -0.89
C ASN A 121 -21.69 -14.28 -1.97
N SER A 122 -20.85 -14.61 -2.95
CA SER A 122 -21.07 -15.55 -4.04
C SER A 122 -19.76 -16.23 -4.42
N ASP A 123 -19.85 -17.33 -5.17
CA ASP A 123 -18.69 -17.90 -5.87
C ASP A 123 -18.39 -17.05 -7.11
N PHE A 124 -17.13 -16.67 -7.30
CA PHE A 124 -16.67 -15.95 -8.48
C PHE A 124 -15.16 -16.14 -8.72
N PRO A 125 -14.70 -16.08 -9.97
CA PRO A 125 -13.28 -16.06 -10.30
C PRO A 125 -12.70 -14.65 -10.13
N TYR A 126 -11.40 -14.57 -9.81
CA TYR A 126 -10.69 -13.30 -9.67
C TYR A 126 -9.21 -13.45 -10.03
N CYS A 127 -8.57 -12.35 -10.42
CA CYS A 127 -7.11 -12.30 -10.60
C CYS A 127 -6.38 -11.83 -9.34
N ARG A 128 -6.98 -10.93 -8.55
CA ARG A 128 -6.42 -10.49 -7.27
C ARG A 128 -7.51 -10.02 -6.30
N ILE A 129 -7.36 -10.37 -5.03
CA ILE A 129 -8.00 -9.71 -3.89
C ILE A 129 -6.93 -9.56 -2.84
N GLY A 130 -6.64 -8.34 -2.41
CA GLY A 130 -5.65 -8.16 -1.36
C GLY A 130 -5.15 -6.75 -1.16
N ILE A 131 -4.16 -6.64 -0.27
CA ILE A 131 -3.47 -5.40 0.07
C ILE A 131 -2.23 -5.27 -0.82
N CYS A 132 -1.97 -4.05 -1.27
CA CYS A 132 -0.76 -3.67 -1.98
C CYS A 132 -0.05 -2.56 -1.21
N THR A 133 1.25 -2.72 -1.01
CA THR A 133 2.14 -1.73 -0.42
C THR A 133 3.16 -1.29 -1.46
N LEU A 134 3.17 0.00 -1.79
CA LEU A 134 4.15 0.60 -2.68
C LEU A 134 5.31 1.16 -1.86
N HIS A 135 6.51 0.72 -2.22
CA HIS A 135 7.76 1.22 -1.67
C HIS A 135 8.27 2.39 -2.52
N PRO A 136 8.83 3.43 -1.89
CA PRO A 136 9.31 4.60 -2.61
C PRO A 136 10.49 4.25 -3.54
N PRO A 137 10.73 5.01 -4.62
CA PRO A 137 11.83 4.76 -5.55
C PRO A 137 13.22 4.88 -4.89
N THR A 138 13.31 5.57 -3.75
CA THR A 138 14.52 5.66 -2.91
C THR A 138 14.94 4.33 -2.29
N ALA A 139 14.08 3.30 -2.35
CA ALA A 139 14.38 1.93 -1.98
C ALA A 139 15.27 1.21 -3.03
N ALA A 140 15.42 1.75 -4.25
CA ALA A 140 16.28 1.15 -5.26
C ALA A 140 17.74 1.10 -4.79
N GLY A 141 18.40 -0.04 -4.98
CA GLY A 141 19.77 -0.28 -4.52
C GLY A 141 19.92 -0.43 -3.01
N ARG A 142 18.81 -0.53 -2.26
CA ARG A 142 18.85 -0.68 -0.80
C ARG A 142 18.84 -2.14 -0.38
N GLY A 143 19.55 -2.43 0.71
CA GLY A 143 19.52 -3.74 1.34
C GLY A 143 18.13 -4.10 1.86
N TYR A 144 17.78 -5.37 1.77
CA TYR A 144 16.59 -5.94 2.38
C TYR A 144 16.89 -7.24 3.11
N ARG A 145 16.03 -7.55 4.09
CA ARG A 145 15.96 -8.84 4.78
C ARG A 145 14.50 -9.30 4.78
N ALA A 146 14.23 -10.48 4.27
CA ALA A 146 12.90 -11.06 4.19
C ALA A 146 12.86 -12.40 4.94
N GLU A 147 11.73 -12.68 5.59
CA GLU A 147 11.46 -14.00 6.17
C GLU A 147 10.51 -14.78 5.27
N SER A 148 11.05 -15.76 4.52
CA SER A 148 10.27 -16.70 3.73
C SER A 148 10.01 -18.00 4.53
N PRO A 149 9.05 -18.84 4.09
CA PRO A 149 8.85 -20.16 4.69
C PRO A 149 10.09 -21.06 4.65
N ASP A 150 10.95 -20.88 3.65
CA ASP A 150 12.15 -21.68 3.43
C ASP A 150 13.39 -21.11 4.13
N GLY A 151 13.28 -19.92 4.75
CA GLY A 151 14.35 -19.31 5.54
C GLY A 151 14.47 -17.79 5.34
N ALA A 152 15.51 -17.22 5.94
CA ALA A 152 15.83 -15.81 5.71
C ALA A 152 16.40 -15.61 4.30
N VAL A 153 15.92 -14.58 3.61
CA VAL A 153 16.44 -14.14 2.31
C VAL A 153 16.95 -12.71 2.46
N GLU A 154 18.16 -12.45 1.99
CA GLU A 154 18.78 -11.13 2.06
C GLU A 154 19.34 -10.74 0.70
N GLY A 155 19.41 -9.45 0.44
CA GLY A 155 19.98 -8.93 -0.79
C GLY A 155 19.79 -7.43 -0.92
N GLU A 156 19.89 -6.94 -2.14
CA GLU A 156 19.63 -5.55 -2.48
C GLU A 156 18.49 -5.47 -3.48
N LEU A 157 17.63 -4.46 -3.32
CA LEU A 157 16.64 -4.14 -4.34
C LEU A 157 17.34 -3.64 -5.60
N PRO A 158 16.88 -4.02 -6.80
CA PRO A 158 17.49 -3.59 -8.05
C PRO A 158 17.68 -2.07 -8.14
N LEU A 159 18.92 -1.62 -8.34
CA LEU A 159 19.20 -0.20 -8.57
C LEU A 159 18.56 0.25 -9.90
N LEU A 160 18.81 -0.51 -10.97
CA LEU A 160 18.10 -0.42 -12.25
C LEU A 160 16.78 -1.19 -12.18
N VAL A 161 16.02 -1.20 -13.27
CA VAL A 161 14.77 -1.98 -13.37
C VAL A 161 15.10 -3.47 -13.25
N GLY A 162 14.59 -4.08 -12.18
CA GLY A 162 14.69 -5.50 -11.93
C GLY A 162 13.80 -6.29 -12.89
N PRO A 163 14.28 -7.42 -13.43
CA PRO A 163 13.50 -8.19 -14.38
C PRO A 163 12.30 -8.85 -13.70
N GLN A 164 11.18 -8.87 -14.41
CA GLN A 164 9.95 -9.57 -14.05
C GLN A 164 9.74 -10.72 -15.04
N TRP A 165 10.37 -11.85 -14.75
CA TRP A 165 10.39 -12.98 -15.68
C TRP A 165 9.03 -13.67 -15.73
N ILE A 166 8.56 -13.97 -16.93
CA ILE A 166 7.47 -14.93 -17.14
C ILE A 166 8.11 -16.26 -17.53
N ARG A 167 7.94 -17.30 -16.71
CA ARG A 167 8.38 -18.67 -17.03
C ARG A 167 7.20 -19.61 -16.80
N ASP A 168 6.98 -20.52 -17.76
CA ASP A 168 5.85 -21.45 -17.73
C ASP A 168 4.49 -20.77 -17.50
N GLY A 169 4.33 -19.57 -18.08
CA GLY A 169 3.11 -18.76 -17.95
C GLY A 169 2.95 -18.05 -16.60
N LYS A 170 3.89 -18.17 -15.66
CA LYS A 170 3.85 -17.53 -14.35
C LYS A 170 4.83 -16.36 -14.26
N LEU A 171 4.35 -15.23 -13.75
CA LEU A 171 5.19 -14.10 -13.37
C LEU A 171 5.97 -14.44 -12.11
N HIS A 172 7.29 -14.24 -12.14
CA HIS A 172 8.16 -14.44 -10.99
C HIS A 172 8.46 -13.12 -10.29
N ALA A 173 8.19 -13.08 -8.99
CA ALA A 173 8.60 -12.02 -8.09
C ALA A 173 10.13 -11.83 -8.08
N LEU A 174 10.60 -10.68 -7.59
CA LEU A 174 12.03 -10.36 -7.52
C LEU A 174 12.82 -11.35 -6.64
N PHE A 175 12.17 -11.94 -5.65
CA PHE A 175 12.72 -12.96 -4.76
C PHE A 175 11.58 -13.77 -4.12
N ALA A 176 11.93 -14.77 -3.32
CA ALA A 176 10.98 -15.70 -2.71
C ALA A 176 9.88 -14.98 -1.89
N PRO A 177 8.63 -15.47 -1.90
CA PRO A 177 7.55 -14.90 -1.10
C PRO A 177 7.86 -14.86 0.41
N TYR A 178 7.32 -13.88 1.12
CA TYR A 178 7.68 -13.58 2.50
C TYR A 178 6.49 -13.12 3.35
N ARG A 179 6.63 -13.25 4.67
CA ARG A 179 5.67 -12.73 5.67
C ARG A 179 6.18 -11.51 6.43
N ARG A 180 7.49 -11.27 6.36
CA ARG A 180 8.16 -10.09 6.90
C ARG A 180 9.22 -9.59 5.92
N LEU A 181 9.35 -8.28 5.84
CA LEU A 181 10.34 -7.61 5.01
C LEU A 181 10.87 -6.40 5.77
N THR A 182 12.19 -6.29 5.90
CA THR A 182 12.86 -5.08 6.37
C THR A 182 13.63 -4.50 5.21
N ILE A 183 13.46 -3.20 4.95
CA ILE A 183 14.17 -2.47 3.89
C ILE A 183 14.97 -1.34 4.54
N ALA A 184 16.27 -1.27 4.21
CA ALA A 184 17.09 -0.13 4.57
C ALA A 184 16.69 1.10 3.75
N MET A 185 16.57 2.24 4.41
CA MET A 185 16.13 3.51 3.83
C MET A 185 17.21 4.60 4.04
N PRO A 186 17.17 5.69 3.26
CA PRO A 186 18.06 6.82 3.46
C PRO A 186 18.06 7.33 4.91
N GLY A 187 19.23 7.74 5.39
CA GLY A 187 19.39 8.24 6.76
C GLY A 187 19.64 7.16 7.82
N GLY A 188 19.95 5.92 7.42
CA GLY A 188 20.23 4.82 8.35
C GLY A 188 18.98 4.25 9.02
N LEU A 189 17.82 4.44 8.39
CA LEU A 189 16.54 3.95 8.87
C LEU A 189 16.29 2.55 8.32
N ASP A 190 15.84 1.63 9.15
CA ASP A 190 15.25 0.37 8.71
C ASP A 190 13.73 0.43 8.88
N VAL A 191 12.99 0.01 7.85
CA VAL A 191 11.52 -0.04 7.87
C VAL A 191 11.09 -1.49 7.80
N GLU A 192 10.42 -1.95 8.84
CA GLU A 192 9.85 -3.29 8.92
C GLU A 192 8.40 -3.30 8.43
N PHE A 193 8.09 -4.30 7.62
CA PHE A 193 6.76 -4.64 7.14
C PHE A 193 6.43 -6.05 7.62
N ALA A 194 5.34 -6.19 8.38
CA ALA A 194 4.82 -7.48 8.82
C ALA A 194 3.46 -7.73 8.17
N PHE A 195 3.30 -8.93 7.62
CA PHE A 195 2.12 -9.34 6.87
C PHE A 195 1.45 -10.54 7.54
N GLU A 196 0.12 -10.58 7.45
CA GLU A 196 -0.74 -11.66 7.96
C GLU A 196 -1.70 -12.09 6.85
N GLY A 197 -2.07 -13.38 6.83
CA GLY A 197 -2.83 -14.01 5.76
C GLY A 197 -1.91 -14.70 4.77
N ASP A 198 -1.96 -14.25 3.51
CA ASP A 198 -1.13 -14.80 2.43
C ASP A 198 0.36 -14.49 2.60
N LEU A 199 1.20 -15.19 1.83
CA LEU A 199 2.57 -14.77 1.59
C LEU A 199 2.57 -13.62 0.58
N PHE A 200 3.41 -12.64 0.85
CA PHE A 200 3.54 -11.48 -0.01
C PHE A 200 4.73 -11.63 -0.94
N GLU A 201 4.57 -11.15 -2.16
CA GLU A 201 5.59 -11.11 -3.20
C GLU A 201 5.98 -9.67 -3.50
N MET A 202 7.12 -9.47 -4.14
CA MET A 202 7.51 -8.14 -4.63
C MET A 202 7.72 -8.11 -6.14
N GLU A 203 7.10 -7.14 -6.80
CA GLU A 203 7.44 -6.73 -8.16
C GLU A 203 8.20 -5.41 -8.18
N ASP A 204 8.99 -5.23 -9.23
CA ASP A 204 9.50 -3.93 -9.62
C ASP A 204 8.52 -3.26 -10.58
N GLN A 205 7.75 -2.28 -10.09
CA GLN A 205 6.71 -1.65 -10.91
C GLN A 205 7.25 -0.74 -12.00
N ARG A 206 8.55 -0.46 -12.00
CA ARG A 206 9.21 0.34 -13.05
C ARG A 206 9.14 -0.35 -14.41
N ASN A 207 8.91 -1.67 -14.45
CA ASN A 207 8.57 -2.41 -15.68
C ASN A 207 7.25 -1.93 -16.32
N TRP A 208 6.34 -1.33 -15.53
CA TRP A 208 5.07 -0.78 -15.98
C TRP A 208 4.99 0.73 -15.81
N THR A 209 6.14 1.41 -15.86
CA THR A 209 6.30 2.88 -15.78
C THR A 209 5.94 3.53 -14.44
N ASP A 210 5.60 2.74 -13.43
CA ASP A 210 5.36 3.23 -12.07
C ASP A 210 6.70 3.33 -11.30
N ALA A 211 6.98 4.51 -10.73
CA ALA A 211 8.21 4.76 -9.98
C ALA A 211 8.15 4.21 -8.53
N SER A 212 7.96 2.90 -8.39
CA SER A 212 7.88 2.18 -7.11
C SER A 212 8.24 0.70 -7.24
N PHE A 213 8.53 0.07 -6.10
CA PHE A 213 8.37 -1.39 -5.96
C PHE A 213 7.00 -1.66 -5.33
N LYS A 214 6.40 -2.81 -5.61
CA LYS A 214 5.12 -3.20 -5.01
C LYS A 214 5.26 -4.53 -4.31
N THR A 215 4.96 -4.52 -3.03
CA THR A 215 4.59 -5.71 -2.28
C THR A 215 3.09 -5.98 -2.44
N TYR A 216 2.71 -7.21 -2.78
CA TYR A 216 1.32 -7.60 -2.98
C TYR A 216 1.07 -9.03 -2.49
N SER A 217 -0.17 -9.29 -2.07
CA SER A 217 -0.74 -10.65 -1.98
C SER A 217 -1.46 -11.05 -3.26
#